data_AF-A0A3D4FED4-F1
#
_entry.id   AF-A0A3D4FED4-F1
#
_cell.length_a   1.000
_cell.length_b   1.000
_cell.length_c   1.000
_cell.angle_alpha   90.00
_cell.angle_beta   90.00
_cell.angle_gamma   90.00
#
_symmetry.space_group_name_H-M   'P 1'
#
loop_
_entity.id
_entity.type
_entity.pdbx_description
1 polymer ?
#
loop_
_entity_poly.entity_id
_entity_poly.type
_entity_poly.pdbx_seq_one_letter_code
_entity_poly.pdbx_strand_id
1 'polypeptide(L)'
;MKHSLHSITHLMLGLLAILHAMETEVGAAIDFTRDVYPILSDRCFACHGPDAEARKADLRLDQEGFITASSSEGERLVQPGDAASSILIARIHSEDPDSVMPPPESFLTLNPDEKATLSQWINEGASWGKHWAFERVVAPKIPQMDGVPPAPHPIDAFIEKTLSVKGLSTREEASRERLLRRVHLDLTGLPPSPDTLERFLSDSDPLAYERMVDQLLASEHYGERMAMEWLDVARFADTYGYQSDRFNHLWPWRDWVIGAFNDNLPYDTFILHQMAGDLIDQPTQQSILATAFHRNHRQTNEGGSVNEEFRVEYNADRLKTTALAFMGLTIECARCHDHKYDPISQKDYYRLFAFFNNTDESGLYSHFTDAIPSPTRFLYQNTGQEAEHRRAMEQIRALEAEESMLRASAREPFALWLQNTTEKEDFILPLNNALVGHFDFETKEEKGYLNLAQADHYASLGDQPESIDGPTGKALRFDGENSASIAKVADFNRNQAFSMSVSMWIPEVRDRLIVMHHSKAGSDAGSRGYELLLEDGHASFALIHFWPGNAIKIRTRERLPIEQWLTLGWTYDGSSRASGMAFYLNGQPMEVEIERDSLYRDISYGGNTPLQLAARFRGRG
;
A
#
# COMPACT_ATOMS: atom_id res chain seq x y z
N MET A 1 75.35 6.35 61.54
CA MET A 1 74.04 7.03 61.38
C MET A 1 73.85 7.63 59.97
N LYS A 2 74.07 6.87 58.88
CA LYS A 2 73.79 7.34 57.50
C LYS A 2 73.20 6.28 56.56
N HIS A 3 72.76 5.13 57.09
CA HIS A 3 72.16 4.06 56.28
C HIS A 3 70.72 3.69 56.64
N SER A 4 70.05 4.44 57.54
CA SER A 4 68.70 4.10 58.01
C SER A 4 67.58 5.05 57.53
N LEU A 5 67.89 6.10 56.75
CA LEU A 5 66.88 7.06 56.28
C LEU A 5 66.37 6.82 54.84
N HIS A 6 67.07 6.04 54.01
CA HIS A 6 66.66 5.83 52.61
C HIS A 6 65.62 4.71 52.43
N SER A 7 65.50 3.77 53.38
CA SER A 7 64.49 2.69 53.29
C SER A 7 63.09 3.10 53.74
N ILE A 8 62.94 4.20 54.50
CA ILE A 8 61.63 4.66 54.99
C ILE A 8 60.92 5.53 53.95
N THR A 9 61.67 6.29 53.13
CA THR A 9 61.10 7.14 52.07
C THR A 9 60.58 6.33 50.89
N HIS A 10 61.22 5.21 50.54
CA HIS A 10 60.71 4.31 49.48
C HIS A 10 59.50 3.48 49.93
N LEU A 11 59.35 3.19 51.22
CA LEU A 11 58.17 2.49 51.74
C LEU A 11 56.93 3.41 51.81
N MET A 12 57.10 4.72 52.09
CA MET A 12 55.98 5.67 52.08
C MET A 12 55.58 6.15 50.67
N LEU A 13 56.51 6.24 49.70
CA LEU A 13 56.15 6.48 48.30
C LEU A 13 55.50 5.25 47.64
N GLY A 14 55.87 4.04 48.04
CA GLY A 14 55.20 2.81 47.61
C GLY A 14 53.77 2.69 48.16
N LEU A 15 53.52 3.12 49.40
CA LEU A 15 52.17 3.10 49.97
C LEU A 15 51.26 4.20 49.38
N LEU A 16 51.79 5.39 49.04
CA LEU A 16 51.00 6.44 48.39
C LEU A 16 50.63 6.11 46.92
N ALA A 17 51.47 5.33 46.23
CA ALA A 17 51.22 4.87 44.87
C ALA A 17 50.22 3.69 44.82
N ILE A 18 50.16 2.86 45.86
CA ILE A 18 49.15 1.80 45.99
C ILE A 18 47.78 2.37 46.41
N LEU A 19 47.76 3.51 47.13
CA LEU A 19 46.52 4.22 47.47
C LEU A 19 45.92 5.07 46.32
N HIS A 20 46.66 5.35 45.24
CA HIS A 20 46.10 5.94 44.01
C HIS A 20 45.70 4.92 42.94
N ALA A 21 46.02 3.62 43.13
CA ALA A 21 45.61 2.54 42.24
C ALA A 21 44.34 1.81 42.71
N MET A 22 43.69 2.33 43.76
CA MET A 22 42.35 1.95 44.20
C MET A 22 41.42 3.18 44.16
N GLU A 23 41.48 3.97 43.10
CA GLU A 23 40.21 4.41 42.53
C GLU A 23 39.58 3.13 41.98
N THR A 24 38.72 2.52 42.79
CA THR A 24 37.65 1.68 42.26
C THR A 24 37.13 2.41 41.03
N GLU A 25 37.28 1.81 39.85
CA GLU A 25 36.34 2.06 38.77
C GLU A 25 34.97 1.96 39.43
N VAL A 26 34.36 3.11 39.72
CA VAL A 26 32.94 3.17 39.93
C VAL A 26 32.43 2.72 38.57
N GLY A 27 32.12 1.43 38.46
CA GLY A 27 31.53 0.85 37.27
C GLY A 27 30.44 1.81 36.84
N ALA A 28 30.46 2.21 35.57
CA ALA A 28 29.54 3.23 35.06
C ALA A 28 28.12 2.90 35.57
N ALA A 29 27.43 3.90 36.13
CA ALA A 29 26.09 3.72 36.67
C ALA A 29 25.21 2.98 35.66
N ILE A 30 24.38 2.06 36.17
CA ILE A 30 23.53 1.23 35.32
C ILE A 30 22.47 2.12 34.69
N ASP A 31 22.46 2.14 33.36
CA ASP A 31 21.45 2.85 32.60
C ASP A 31 20.31 1.88 32.27
N PHE A 32 19.09 2.21 32.67
CA PHE A 32 17.96 1.30 32.50
C PHE A 32 17.75 0.92 31.03
N THR A 33 17.82 1.89 30.12
CA THR A 33 17.52 1.68 28.70
C THR A 33 18.61 0.85 28.02
N ARG A 34 19.87 1.08 28.35
CA ARG A 34 21.02 0.38 27.77
C ARG A 34 21.23 -1.00 28.37
N ASP A 35 21.12 -1.12 29.69
CA ASP A 35 21.63 -2.29 30.44
C ASP A 35 20.51 -3.18 31.00
N VAL A 36 19.36 -2.61 31.39
CA VAL A 36 18.27 -3.37 32.07
C VAL A 36 17.17 -3.78 31.11
N TYR A 37 16.70 -2.85 30.27
CA TYR A 37 15.59 -3.07 29.35
C TYR A 37 15.84 -4.27 28.41
N PRO A 38 17.04 -4.45 27.80
CA PRO A 38 17.28 -5.62 26.95
C PRO A 38 17.11 -6.94 27.70
N ILE A 39 17.53 -7.00 28.97
CA ILE A 39 17.37 -8.19 29.81
C ILE A 39 15.89 -8.48 30.06
N LEU A 40 15.11 -7.46 30.46
CA LEU A 40 13.69 -7.63 30.71
C LEU A 40 12.91 -8.00 29.44
N SER A 41 13.24 -7.38 28.31
CA SER A 41 12.65 -7.68 27.01
C SER A 41 12.92 -9.12 26.58
N ASP A 42 14.18 -9.55 26.63
CA ASP A 42 14.60 -10.86 26.12
C ASP A 42 14.23 -12.02 27.05
N ARG A 43 14.13 -11.76 28.36
CA ARG A 43 13.90 -12.82 29.37
C ARG A 43 12.49 -12.82 29.93
N CYS A 44 11.84 -11.67 30.04
CA CYS A 44 10.65 -11.53 30.88
C CYS A 44 9.37 -11.13 30.13
N PHE A 45 9.45 -10.35 29.03
CA PHE A 45 8.25 -9.80 28.36
C PHE A 45 7.35 -10.86 27.75
N ALA A 46 7.87 -12.05 27.46
CA ALA A 46 7.04 -13.16 26.98
C ALA A 46 5.90 -13.54 27.94
N CYS A 47 6.07 -13.32 29.26
CA CYS A 47 5.03 -13.58 30.27
C CYS A 47 4.61 -12.33 31.06
N HIS A 48 5.42 -11.27 31.05
CA HIS A 48 5.18 -10.05 31.84
C HIS A 48 5.30 -8.77 30.99
N GLY A 49 5.00 -8.87 29.70
CA GLY A 49 5.09 -7.78 28.74
C GLY A 49 3.71 -7.29 28.24
N PRO A 50 3.69 -6.63 27.06
CA PRO A 50 2.50 -5.97 26.54
C PRO A 50 1.33 -6.90 26.19
N ASP A 51 1.59 -8.09 25.68
CA ASP A 51 0.56 -9.07 25.28
C ASP A 51 -0.31 -9.52 26.47
N ALA A 52 -1.59 -9.16 26.46
CA ALA A 52 -2.54 -9.46 27.54
C ALA A 52 -2.87 -10.96 27.66
N GLU A 53 -2.88 -11.70 26.55
CA GLU A 53 -3.28 -13.12 26.55
C GLU A 53 -2.18 -14.01 27.12
N ALA A 54 -0.91 -13.61 26.95
CA ALA A 54 0.25 -14.31 27.51
C ALA A 54 0.60 -13.86 28.95
N ARG A 55 -0.05 -12.81 29.48
CA ARG A 55 0.37 -12.13 30.70
C ARG A 55 0.08 -12.93 31.96
N LYS A 56 1.12 -13.20 32.75
CA LYS A 56 1.02 -13.81 34.07
C LYS A 56 0.96 -12.73 35.17
N ALA A 57 0.12 -12.98 36.17
CA ALA A 57 -0.05 -12.13 37.36
C ALA A 57 -0.43 -10.66 37.08
N ASP A 58 -0.97 -10.37 35.90
CA ASP A 58 -1.22 -9.01 35.37
C ASP A 58 -0.02 -8.04 35.52
N LEU A 59 1.19 -8.60 35.55
CA LEU A 59 2.42 -7.83 35.78
C LEU A 59 2.99 -7.32 34.45
N ARG A 60 3.27 -6.01 34.40
CA ARG A 60 3.80 -5.28 33.23
C ARG A 60 5.20 -4.75 33.48
N LEU A 61 6.22 -5.58 33.24
CA LEU A 61 7.62 -5.16 33.36
C LEU A 61 8.06 -4.18 32.27
N ASP A 62 7.26 -4.03 31.22
CA ASP A 62 7.43 -3.04 30.15
C ASP A 62 6.90 -1.65 30.52
N GLN A 63 6.33 -1.46 31.72
CA GLN A 63 5.81 -0.18 32.20
C GLN A 63 6.37 0.20 33.57
N GLU A 64 6.70 1.48 33.76
CA GLU A 64 7.28 2.02 35.00
C GLU A 64 6.57 1.59 36.30
N GLY A 65 5.25 1.38 36.24
CA GLY A 65 4.43 0.98 37.38
C GLY A 65 4.92 -0.26 38.13
N PHE A 66 5.63 -1.20 37.47
CA PHE A 66 6.13 -2.40 38.13
C PHE A 66 7.15 -2.11 39.24
N ILE A 67 7.89 -1.00 39.15
CA ILE A 67 8.88 -0.60 40.16
C ILE A 67 8.19 -0.36 41.51
N THR A 68 6.93 0.10 41.48
CA THR A 68 6.11 0.34 42.67
C THR A 68 5.16 -0.82 43.00
N ALA A 69 5.10 -1.85 42.18
CA ALA A 69 4.22 -2.98 42.37
C ALA A 69 4.59 -3.78 43.62
N SER A 70 3.59 -4.32 44.31
CA SER A 70 3.75 -5.16 45.49
C SER A 70 2.92 -6.43 45.36
N SER A 71 3.35 -7.51 46.01
CA SER A 71 2.59 -8.75 46.13
C SER A 71 1.34 -8.54 46.98
N SER A 72 0.43 -9.52 46.98
CA SER A 72 -0.74 -9.52 47.87
C SER A 72 -0.38 -9.48 49.36
N GLU A 73 0.85 -9.86 49.72
CA GLU A 73 1.37 -9.85 51.09
C GLU A 73 2.12 -8.54 51.43
N GLY A 74 2.17 -7.58 50.49
CA GLY A 74 2.75 -6.25 50.69
C GLY A 74 4.26 -6.16 50.43
N GLU A 75 4.89 -7.24 49.96
CA GLU A 75 6.30 -7.24 49.56
C GLU A 75 6.48 -6.53 48.22
N ARG A 76 7.54 -5.72 48.07
CA ARG A 76 7.77 -5.01 46.81
C ARG A 76 8.41 -5.91 45.76
N LEU A 77 7.95 -5.77 44.52
CA LEU A 77 8.58 -6.43 43.38
C LEU A 77 10.01 -5.91 43.19
N VAL A 78 10.16 -4.59 43.25
CA VAL A 78 11.44 -3.87 43.27
C VAL A 78 11.44 -2.95 44.49
N GLN A 79 12.45 -3.09 45.34
CA GLN A 79 12.70 -2.23 46.49
C GLN A 79 13.92 -1.34 46.15
N PRO A 80 13.70 -0.09 45.69
CA PRO A 80 14.79 0.83 45.37
C PRO A 80 15.79 0.96 46.54
N GLY A 81 17.07 0.79 46.23
CA GLY A 81 18.16 0.85 47.20
C GLY A 81 18.45 -0.47 47.94
N ASP A 82 17.62 -1.51 47.77
CA ASP A 82 17.80 -2.80 48.43
C ASP A 82 17.35 -3.97 47.54
N ALA A 83 18.29 -4.45 46.71
CA ALA A 83 18.10 -5.60 45.85
C ALA A 83 17.78 -6.89 46.63
N ALA A 84 18.32 -7.05 47.84
CA ALA A 84 18.15 -8.27 48.63
C ALA A 84 16.69 -8.44 49.12
N SER A 85 15.98 -7.33 49.33
CA SER A 85 14.57 -7.32 49.72
C SER A 85 13.58 -7.30 48.54
N SER A 86 14.05 -7.40 47.30
CA SER A 86 13.21 -7.31 46.09
C SER A 86 12.76 -8.70 45.61
N ILE A 87 11.45 -8.91 45.41
CA ILE A 87 10.93 -10.19 44.88
C ILE A 87 11.56 -10.54 43.53
N LEU A 88 11.80 -9.54 42.66
CA LEU A 88 12.40 -9.76 41.34
C LEU A 88 13.74 -10.50 41.47
N ILE A 89 14.60 -10.09 42.40
CA ILE A 89 15.90 -10.72 42.65
C ILE A 89 15.74 -12.12 43.26
N ALA A 90 14.82 -12.29 44.20
CA ALA A 90 14.52 -13.60 44.76
C ALA A 90 14.06 -14.60 43.69
N ARG A 91 13.22 -14.16 42.73
CA ARG A 91 12.71 -15.00 41.64
C ARG A 91 13.80 -15.41 40.64
N ILE A 92 14.69 -14.51 40.24
CA ILE A 92 15.76 -14.85 39.28
C ILE A 92 16.89 -15.71 39.89
N HIS A 93 16.97 -15.78 41.23
CA HIS A 93 17.93 -16.61 41.97
C HIS A 93 17.34 -17.88 42.58
N SER A 94 16.01 -18.08 42.48
CA SER A 94 15.35 -19.28 42.99
C SER A 94 15.86 -20.56 42.32
N GLU A 95 15.99 -21.63 43.11
CA GLU A 95 16.28 -22.99 42.61
C GLU A 95 15.00 -23.82 42.45
N ASP A 96 13.88 -23.37 43.02
CA ASP A 96 12.58 -24.01 42.88
C ASP A 96 12.00 -23.79 41.46
N PRO A 97 11.74 -24.85 40.67
CA PRO A 97 11.19 -24.77 39.32
C PRO A 97 9.88 -23.99 39.21
N ASP A 98 9.03 -24.01 40.24
CA ASP A 98 7.74 -23.31 40.25
C ASP A 98 7.88 -21.82 40.60
N SER A 99 9.04 -21.44 41.15
CA SER A 99 9.29 -20.08 41.63
C SER A 99 10.34 -19.32 40.83
N VAL A 100 11.22 -20.02 40.11
CA VAL A 100 12.29 -19.42 39.31
C VAL A 100 11.74 -18.70 38.09
N MET A 101 12.30 -17.53 37.79
CA MET A 101 11.98 -16.75 36.60
C MET A 101 13.25 -16.48 35.76
N PRO A 102 13.20 -16.66 34.42
CA PRO A 102 12.12 -17.24 33.63
C PRO A 102 11.88 -18.71 34.00
N PRO A 103 10.64 -19.21 33.85
CA PRO A 103 10.31 -20.56 34.27
C PRO A 103 10.91 -21.59 33.28
N PRO A 104 11.22 -22.83 33.70
CA PRO A 104 11.95 -23.78 32.87
C PRO A 104 11.30 -24.09 31.51
N GLU A 105 9.96 -24.06 31.43
CA GLU A 105 9.22 -24.26 30.18
C GLU A 105 9.41 -23.14 29.15
N SER A 106 9.94 -21.98 29.55
CA SER A 106 10.27 -20.89 28.63
C SER A 106 11.57 -21.13 27.85
N PHE A 107 12.42 -22.07 28.30
CA PHE A 107 13.78 -22.30 27.78
C PHE A 107 14.70 -21.07 27.82
N LEU A 108 14.34 -20.03 28.58
CA LEU A 108 15.14 -18.83 28.78
C LEU A 108 15.84 -18.89 30.15
N THR A 109 17.05 -18.37 30.22
CA THR A 109 17.81 -18.26 31.49
C THR A 109 18.54 -16.92 31.55
N LEU A 110 18.75 -16.42 32.75
CA LEU A 110 19.65 -15.29 32.98
C LEU A 110 21.06 -15.80 33.27
N ASN A 111 22.05 -15.22 32.61
CA ASN A 111 23.46 -15.44 32.93
C ASN A 111 23.86 -14.64 34.19
N PRO A 112 25.02 -14.94 34.81
CA PRO A 112 25.44 -14.27 36.04
C PRO A 112 25.55 -12.74 35.92
N ASP A 113 26.02 -12.23 34.78
CA ASP A 113 26.20 -10.80 34.55
C ASP A 113 24.84 -10.09 34.43
N GLU A 114 23.87 -10.69 33.74
CA GLU A 114 22.49 -10.17 33.64
C GLU A 114 21.83 -10.07 35.03
N LYS A 115 22.01 -11.08 35.90
CA LYS A 115 21.50 -11.04 37.28
C LYS A 115 22.20 -9.96 38.12
N ALA A 116 23.51 -9.81 37.94
CA ALA A 116 24.29 -8.78 38.62
C ALA A 116 23.86 -7.37 38.20
N THR A 117 23.63 -7.14 36.90
CA THR A 117 23.12 -5.87 36.36
C THR A 117 21.77 -5.49 36.97
N LEU A 118 20.81 -6.44 37.02
CA LEU A 118 19.50 -6.19 37.64
C LEU A 118 19.63 -5.87 39.13
N SER A 119 20.51 -6.58 39.85
CA SER A 119 20.74 -6.34 41.27
C SER A 119 21.37 -4.97 41.52
N GLN A 120 22.38 -4.60 40.73
CA GLN A 120 23.05 -3.30 40.82
C GLN A 120 22.09 -2.16 40.51
N TRP A 121 21.31 -2.27 39.44
CA TRP A 121 20.28 -1.29 39.08
C TRP A 121 19.31 -1.01 40.24
N ILE A 122 18.82 -2.06 40.91
CA ILE A 122 17.92 -1.89 42.06
C ILE A 122 18.62 -1.19 43.22
N ASN A 123 19.87 -1.57 43.53
CA ASN A 123 20.66 -0.92 44.58
C ASN A 123 20.97 0.55 44.28
N GLU A 124 21.10 0.91 43.01
CA GLU A 124 21.27 2.31 42.56
C GLU A 124 19.97 3.13 42.59
N GLY A 125 18.86 2.52 43.00
CA GLY A 125 17.57 3.20 43.17
C GLY A 125 16.53 2.87 42.11
N ALA A 126 16.79 1.88 41.25
CA ALA A 126 15.86 1.38 40.24
C ALA A 126 15.29 2.48 39.32
N SER A 127 16.14 3.37 38.82
CA SER A 127 15.70 4.44 37.92
C SER A 127 15.06 3.87 36.65
N TRP A 128 13.92 4.41 36.24
CA TRP A 128 13.23 4.02 35.03
C TRP A 128 13.75 4.79 33.80
N GLY A 129 13.74 4.12 32.64
CA GLY A 129 14.00 4.70 31.32
C GLY A 129 13.08 4.08 30.27
N LYS A 130 12.92 4.72 29.11
CA LYS A 130 12.16 4.15 27.99
C LYS A 130 13.12 3.57 26.96
N HIS A 131 12.64 2.65 26.12
CA HIS A 131 13.44 2.19 24.98
C HIS A 131 13.93 3.40 24.17
N TRP A 132 15.22 3.41 23.80
CA TRP A 132 15.91 4.57 23.25
C TRP A 132 15.22 5.16 22.01
N ALA A 133 14.55 4.31 21.22
CA ALA A 133 13.82 4.73 20.02
C ALA A 133 12.58 5.61 20.32
N PHE A 134 12.07 5.60 21.55
CA PHE A 134 10.92 6.40 21.98
C PHE A 134 11.34 7.61 22.83
N GLU A 135 12.64 7.83 23.00
CA GLU A 135 13.17 9.00 23.68
C GLU A 135 13.57 10.08 22.68
N ARG A 136 13.55 11.34 23.15
CA ARG A 136 13.98 12.46 22.32
C ARG A 136 15.49 12.36 22.11
N VAL A 137 15.92 12.36 20.84
CA VAL A 137 17.33 12.45 20.50
C VAL A 137 17.91 13.79 21.01
N VAL A 138 18.96 13.70 21.81
CA VAL A 138 19.72 14.84 22.34
C VAL A 138 21.14 14.81 21.77
N ALA A 139 21.70 15.99 21.49
CA ALA A 139 23.07 16.06 20.99
C ALA A 139 24.06 15.54 22.05
N PRO A 140 24.82 14.48 21.77
CA PRO A 140 25.76 13.93 22.73
C PRO A 140 26.95 14.87 22.93
N LYS A 141 27.51 14.90 24.14
CA LYS A 141 28.76 15.60 24.39
C LYS A 141 29.90 14.86 23.70
N ILE A 142 30.59 15.54 22.78
CA ILE A 142 31.74 14.98 22.07
C ILE A 142 32.84 14.64 23.11
N PRO A 143 33.37 13.41 23.11
CA PRO A 143 34.41 13.02 24.04
C PRO A 143 35.68 13.85 23.84
N GLN A 144 36.33 14.20 24.96
CA GLN A 144 37.68 14.76 24.96
C GLN A 144 38.58 13.76 25.69
N MET A 145 39.73 13.46 25.10
CA MET A 145 40.73 12.56 25.68
C MET A 145 41.98 13.37 26.03
N ASP A 146 42.48 13.20 27.26
CA ASP A 146 43.66 13.93 27.72
C ASP A 146 44.90 13.55 26.91
N GLY A 147 45.63 14.57 26.45
CA GLY A 147 46.86 14.37 25.67
C GLY A 147 46.65 13.94 24.21
N VAL A 148 45.40 13.80 23.74
CA VAL A 148 45.07 13.51 22.33
C VAL A 148 44.54 14.79 21.67
N PRO A 149 45.06 15.19 20.50
CA PRO A 149 44.49 16.29 19.73
C PRO A 149 43.00 16.04 19.41
N PRO A 150 42.17 17.10 19.28
CA PRO A 150 40.79 16.93 18.85
C PRO A 150 40.71 16.17 17.53
N ALA A 151 39.85 15.16 17.47
CA ALA A 151 39.65 14.39 16.27
C ALA A 151 39.10 15.28 15.13
N PRO A 152 39.45 15.01 13.85
CA PRO A 152 39.04 15.85 12.72
C PRO A 152 37.52 15.92 12.55
N HIS A 153 36.82 14.80 12.80
CA HIS A 153 35.37 14.72 12.78
C HIS A 153 34.82 14.32 14.16
N PRO A 154 33.67 14.85 14.61
CA PRO A 154 33.08 14.48 15.90
C PRO A 154 32.87 12.98 16.11
N ILE A 155 32.53 12.23 15.05
CA ILE A 155 32.34 10.78 15.10
C ILE A 155 33.64 10.06 15.49
N ASP A 156 34.78 10.53 14.98
CA ASP A 156 36.08 9.91 15.24
C ASP A 156 36.41 9.98 16.73
N ALA A 157 36.08 11.07 17.42
CA ALA A 157 36.28 11.18 18.86
C ALA A 157 35.52 10.10 19.67
N PHE A 158 34.33 9.68 19.23
CA PHE A 158 33.59 8.59 19.85
C PHE A 158 34.23 7.22 19.57
N ILE A 159 34.72 7.00 18.35
CA ILE A 159 35.40 5.77 17.95
C ILE A 159 36.72 5.65 18.71
N GLU A 160 37.55 6.68 18.72
CA GLU A 160 38.85 6.71 19.40
C GLU A 160 38.72 6.50 20.90
N LYS A 161 37.76 7.15 21.56
CA LYS A 161 37.47 6.88 22.98
C LYS A 161 37.17 5.41 23.22
N THR A 162 36.33 4.81 22.37
CA THR A 162 35.95 3.39 22.51
C THR A 162 37.14 2.47 22.27
N LEU A 163 37.97 2.75 21.27
CA LEU A 163 39.19 1.99 20.98
C LEU A 163 40.17 2.08 22.15
N SER A 164 40.40 3.29 22.68
CA SER A 164 41.29 3.55 23.82
C SER A 164 40.87 2.75 25.06
N VAL A 165 39.59 2.80 25.44
CA VAL A 165 39.03 2.01 26.56
C VAL A 165 39.25 0.51 26.34
N LYS A 166 39.19 0.03 25.09
CA LYS A 166 39.40 -1.39 24.75
C LYS A 166 40.88 -1.75 24.52
N GLY A 167 41.81 -0.82 24.69
CA GLY A 167 43.23 -1.05 24.41
C GLY A 167 43.53 -1.33 22.93
N LEU A 168 42.68 -0.84 22.02
CA LEU A 168 42.80 -0.99 20.58
C LEU A 168 43.30 0.31 19.94
N SER A 169 43.97 0.20 18.79
CA SER A 169 44.40 1.33 17.97
C SER A 169 43.79 1.25 16.58
N THR A 170 43.70 2.39 15.89
CA THR A 170 43.36 2.43 14.47
C THR A 170 44.46 1.74 13.65
N ARG A 171 44.08 1.25 12.47
CA ARG A 171 45.03 0.74 11.48
C ARG A 171 45.52 1.87 10.59
N GLU A 172 46.67 1.66 9.96
CA GLU A 172 47.14 2.53 8.88
C GLU A 172 46.09 2.65 7.77
N GLU A 173 46.05 3.83 7.17
CA GLU A 173 45.17 4.12 6.04
C GLU A 173 45.42 3.15 4.88
N ALA A 174 44.36 2.80 4.16
CA ALA A 174 44.50 1.90 3.02
C ALA A 174 45.28 2.58 1.88
N SER A 175 45.93 1.79 1.02
CA SER A 175 46.60 2.33 -0.15
C SER A 175 45.61 3.08 -1.06
N ARG A 176 46.10 4.07 -1.82
CA ARG A 176 45.26 4.92 -2.69
C ARG A 176 44.40 4.11 -3.65
N GLU A 177 44.93 3.03 -4.21
CA GLU A 177 44.20 2.11 -5.10
C GLU A 177 43.02 1.43 -4.39
N ARG A 178 43.24 1.02 -3.12
CA ARG A 178 42.22 0.37 -2.30
C ARG A 178 41.14 1.36 -1.86
N LEU A 179 41.53 2.57 -1.49
CA LEU A 179 40.58 3.64 -1.15
C LEU A 179 39.70 3.95 -2.34
N LEU A 180 40.30 4.18 -3.52
CA LEU A 180 39.56 4.45 -4.75
C LEU A 180 38.60 3.31 -5.09
N ARG A 181 39.04 2.06 -5.02
CA ARG A 181 38.17 0.90 -5.31
C ARG A 181 37.00 0.80 -4.34
N ARG A 182 37.23 1.04 -3.04
CA ARG A 182 36.17 0.96 -2.01
C ARG A 182 35.12 2.04 -2.26
N VAL A 183 35.55 3.30 -2.35
CA VAL A 183 34.61 4.42 -2.50
C VAL A 183 33.81 4.34 -3.80
N HIS A 184 34.41 3.85 -4.89
CA HIS A 184 33.69 3.58 -6.14
C HIS A 184 32.61 2.51 -5.96
N LEU A 185 32.94 1.36 -5.37
CA LEU A 185 31.96 0.29 -5.15
C LEU A 185 30.87 0.71 -4.16
N ASP A 186 31.23 1.47 -3.13
CA ASP A 186 30.29 1.93 -2.11
C ASP A 186 29.30 2.94 -2.70
N LEU A 187 29.79 3.94 -3.44
CA LEU A 187 28.97 5.03 -3.96
C LEU A 187 28.28 4.71 -5.29
N THR A 188 28.86 3.89 -6.17
CA THR A 188 28.28 3.63 -7.50
C THR A 188 28.02 2.16 -7.79
N GLY A 189 28.48 1.23 -6.93
CA GLY A 189 28.39 -0.21 -7.18
C GLY A 189 29.33 -0.71 -8.29
N LEU A 190 30.12 0.18 -8.91
CA LEU A 190 30.98 -0.13 -10.05
C LEU A 190 32.46 0.09 -9.68
N PRO A 191 33.40 -0.75 -10.14
CA PRO A 191 34.82 -0.50 -9.93
C PRO A 191 35.30 0.73 -10.73
N PRO A 192 36.40 1.40 -10.30
CA PRO A 192 37.00 2.47 -11.08
C PRO A 192 37.53 1.96 -12.42
N SER A 193 37.42 2.78 -13.47
CA SER A 193 38.09 2.49 -14.75
C SER A 193 39.62 2.61 -14.62
N PRO A 194 40.41 1.92 -15.47
CA PRO A 194 41.87 2.06 -15.48
C PRO A 194 42.34 3.52 -15.60
N ASP A 195 41.71 4.31 -16.47
CA ASP A 195 42.04 5.74 -16.65
C ASP A 195 41.72 6.58 -15.41
N THR A 196 40.66 6.24 -14.68
CA THR A 196 40.30 6.92 -13.42
C THR A 196 41.30 6.58 -12.33
N LEU A 197 41.73 5.32 -12.26
CA LEU A 197 42.79 4.89 -11.35
C LEU A 197 44.10 5.62 -11.65
N GLU A 198 44.56 5.67 -12.90
CA GLU A 198 45.81 6.34 -13.27
C GLU A 198 45.77 7.85 -12.98
N ARG A 199 44.65 8.52 -13.29
CA ARG A 199 44.45 9.93 -12.93
C ARG A 199 44.48 10.14 -11.42
N PHE A 200 43.77 9.32 -10.65
CA PHE A 200 43.74 9.43 -9.20
C PHE A 200 45.11 9.17 -8.56
N LEU A 201 45.87 8.20 -9.07
CA LEU A 201 47.21 7.91 -8.55
C LEU A 201 48.24 8.98 -8.91
N SER A 202 48.06 9.67 -10.05
CA SER A 202 48.95 10.77 -10.46
C SER A 202 48.55 12.13 -9.87
N ASP A 203 47.34 12.28 -9.31
CA ASP A 203 46.90 13.49 -8.63
C ASP A 203 47.56 13.63 -7.24
N SER A 204 48.49 14.58 -7.15
CA SER A 204 49.27 14.89 -5.93
C SER A 204 48.61 15.93 -5.03
N ASP A 205 47.44 16.45 -5.41
CA ASP A 205 46.71 17.39 -4.60
C ASP A 205 46.23 16.72 -3.30
N PRO A 206 46.38 17.37 -2.13
CA PRO A 206 45.89 16.83 -0.87
C PRO A 206 44.38 16.59 -0.83
N LEU A 207 43.59 17.24 -1.70
CA LEU A 207 42.14 17.09 -1.81
C LEU A 207 41.69 16.15 -2.95
N ALA A 208 42.60 15.35 -3.51
CA ALA A 208 42.30 14.46 -4.63
C ALA A 208 41.19 13.44 -4.28
N TYR A 209 41.15 12.95 -3.04
CA TYR A 209 40.15 11.97 -2.60
C TYR A 209 38.77 12.60 -2.44
N GLU A 210 38.68 13.75 -1.81
CA GLU A 210 37.45 14.50 -1.59
C GLU A 210 36.82 14.91 -2.92
N ARG A 211 37.61 15.41 -3.87
CA ARG A 211 37.11 15.71 -5.22
C ARG A 211 36.61 14.47 -5.95
N MET A 212 37.25 13.32 -5.74
CA MET A 212 36.78 12.06 -6.31
C MET A 212 35.43 11.64 -5.70
N VAL A 213 35.27 11.77 -4.38
CA VAL A 213 34.00 11.56 -3.69
C VAL A 213 32.91 12.46 -4.28
N ASP A 214 33.18 13.77 -4.42
CA ASP A 214 32.22 14.72 -5.01
C ASP A 214 31.83 14.34 -6.45
N GLN A 215 32.79 13.87 -7.27
CA GLN A 215 32.52 13.40 -8.62
C GLN A 215 31.64 12.14 -8.65
N LEU A 216 31.85 11.21 -7.70
CA LEU A 216 31.05 10.00 -7.59
C LEU A 216 29.63 10.29 -7.10
N LEU A 217 29.48 11.17 -6.11
CA LEU A 217 28.18 11.63 -5.62
C LEU A 217 27.38 12.37 -6.71
N ALA A 218 28.06 13.07 -7.62
CA ALA A 218 27.46 13.74 -8.77
C ALA A 218 27.19 12.82 -9.98
N SER A 219 27.58 11.53 -9.91
CA SER A 219 27.37 10.56 -10.99
C SER A 219 25.93 10.02 -10.97
N GLU A 220 25.37 9.74 -12.14
CA GLU A 220 24.04 9.08 -12.24
C GLU A 220 23.99 7.72 -11.53
N HIS A 221 25.12 7.01 -11.48
CA HIS A 221 25.26 5.71 -10.84
C HIS A 221 25.14 5.77 -9.30
N TYR A 222 25.29 6.95 -8.70
CA TYR A 222 25.08 7.11 -7.26
C TYR A 222 23.64 6.82 -6.87
N GLY A 223 22.68 7.46 -7.55
CA GLY A 223 21.25 7.22 -7.34
C GLY A 223 20.85 5.79 -7.65
N GLU A 224 21.43 5.16 -8.68
CA GLU A 224 21.20 3.75 -8.99
C GLU A 224 21.65 2.84 -7.84
N ARG A 225 22.86 3.07 -7.30
CA ARG A 225 23.40 2.29 -6.19
C ARG A 225 22.58 2.44 -4.91
N MET A 226 22.23 3.67 -4.55
CA MET A 226 21.45 3.98 -3.35
C MET A 226 20.02 3.47 -3.47
N ALA A 227 19.41 3.55 -4.66
CA ALA A 227 18.07 3.07 -4.89
C ALA A 227 17.94 1.56 -4.65
N MET A 228 18.93 0.73 -4.99
CA MET A 228 18.82 -0.73 -4.86
C MET A 228 18.31 -1.19 -3.48
N GLU A 229 18.89 -0.66 -2.40
CA GLU A 229 18.48 -1.04 -1.04
C GLU A 229 17.08 -0.50 -0.70
N TRP A 230 16.74 0.70 -1.18
CA TRP A 230 15.40 1.25 -1.00
C TRP A 230 14.33 0.49 -1.78
N LEU A 231 14.63 0.04 -3.00
CA LEU A 231 13.72 -0.72 -3.84
C LEU A 231 13.32 -2.05 -3.16
N ASP A 232 14.27 -2.71 -2.48
CA ASP A 232 13.99 -3.91 -1.69
C ASP A 232 13.05 -3.60 -0.52
N VAL A 233 13.31 -2.54 0.25
CA VAL A 233 12.44 -2.11 1.36
C VAL A 233 11.03 -1.75 0.87
N ALA A 234 10.94 -1.10 -0.29
CA ALA A 234 9.68 -0.72 -0.91
C ALA A 234 8.96 -1.87 -1.63
N ARG A 235 9.60 -3.06 -1.70
CA ARG A 235 9.10 -4.27 -2.38
C ARG A 235 8.88 -4.07 -3.87
N PHE A 236 9.69 -3.23 -4.50
CA PHE A 236 9.59 -2.98 -5.93
C PHE A 236 9.92 -4.25 -6.73
N ALA A 237 9.12 -4.51 -7.76
CA ALA A 237 9.38 -5.53 -8.75
C ALA A 237 8.84 -5.07 -10.11
N ASP A 238 9.46 -5.52 -11.20
CA ASP A 238 8.97 -5.25 -12.56
C ASP A 238 7.68 -6.03 -12.89
N THR A 239 7.24 -6.92 -11.99
CA THR A 239 6.06 -7.79 -12.16
C THR A 239 5.14 -7.74 -10.94
N TYR A 240 3.91 -8.25 -11.08
CA TYR A 240 2.97 -8.35 -9.95
C TYR A 240 3.32 -9.48 -8.96
N GLY A 241 4.13 -10.47 -9.35
CA GLY A 241 4.82 -11.40 -8.46
C GLY A 241 4.00 -12.30 -7.52
N TYR A 242 2.67 -12.45 -7.70
CA TYR A 242 1.82 -13.27 -6.82
C TYR A 242 1.57 -14.70 -7.37
N GLN A 243 0.54 -14.87 -8.20
CA GLN A 243 0.16 -16.16 -8.82
C GLN A 243 0.69 -16.26 -10.25
N SER A 244 0.75 -15.14 -10.97
CA SER A 244 1.34 -15.01 -12.30
C SER A 244 2.41 -13.92 -12.31
N ASP A 245 3.49 -14.16 -13.03
CA ASP A 245 4.62 -13.23 -13.17
C ASP A 245 4.42 -12.29 -14.37
N ARG A 246 3.37 -11.47 -14.31
CA ARG A 246 3.07 -10.48 -15.36
C ARG A 246 3.74 -9.14 -15.08
N PHE A 247 4.27 -8.50 -16.11
CA PHE A 247 4.83 -7.17 -16.02
C PHE A 247 3.83 -6.16 -15.46
N ASN A 248 4.31 -5.27 -14.60
CA ASN A 248 3.61 -4.07 -14.16
C ASN A 248 4.26 -2.82 -14.77
N HIS A 249 3.65 -1.65 -14.56
CA HIS A 249 4.16 -0.38 -15.08
C HIS A 249 4.62 0.56 -13.97
N LEU A 250 5.32 0.02 -12.95
CA LEU A 250 5.82 0.80 -11.80
C LEU A 250 7.26 1.31 -11.99
N TRP A 251 7.95 0.96 -13.08
CA TRP A 251 9.28 1.49 -13.39
C TRP A 251 9.42 3.02 -13.31
N PRO A 252 8.39 3.87 -13.61
CA PRO A 252 8.55 5.31 -13.43
C PRO A 252 8.75 5.70 -11.96
N TRP A 253 8.19 4.94 -11.03
CA TRP A 253 8.41 5.14 -9.60
C TRP A 253 9.84 4.77 -9.20
N ARG A 254 10.40 3.68 -9.76
CA ARG A 254 11.82 3.33 -9.58
C ARG A 254 12.73 4.47 -10.08
N ASP A 255 12.46 4.99 -11.27
CA ASP A 255 13.24 6.09 -11.85
C ASP A 255 13.09 7.37 -11.01
N TRP A 256 11.92 7.61 -10.42
CA TRP A 256 11.72 8.68 -9.45
C TRP A 256 12.59 8.52 -8.20
N VAL A 257 12.72 7.31 -7.65
CA VAL A 257 13.61 7.04 -6.50
C VAL A 257 15.07 7.32 -6.86
N ILE A 258 15.53 6.84 -8.03
CA ILE A 258 16.89 7.09 -8.53
C ILE A 258 17.14 8.59 -8.66
N GLY A 259 16.18 9.31 -9.27
CA GLY A 259 16.22 10.77 -9.39
C GLY A 259 16.26 11.47 -8.02
N ALA A 260 15.45 11.03 -7.05
CA ALA A 260 15.41 11.61 -5.72
C ALA A 260 16.77 11.53 -4.99
N PHE A 261 17.51 10.43 -5.15
CA PHE A 261 18.87 10.31 -4.61
C PHE A 261 19.87 11.20 -5.36
N ASN A 262 19.84 11.21 -6.70
CA ASN A 262 20.74 12.02 -7.51
C ASN A 262 20.51 13.53 -7.31
N ASP A 263 19.26 13.95 -7.13
CA ASP A 263 18.89 15.34 -6.86
C ASP A 263 19.12 15.75 -5.39
N ASN A 264 19.59 14.81 -4.55
CA ASN A 264 19.75 14.99 -3.11
C ASN A 264 18.48 15.55 -2.44
N LEU A 265 17.34 14.92 -2.75
CA LEU A 265 16.04 15.34 -2.21
C LEU A 265 16.08 15.26 -0.68
N PRO A 266 15.68 16.34 0.04
CA PRO A 266 15.63 16.32 1.50
C PRO A 266 14.83 15.13 2.02
N TYR A 267 15.37 14.43 3.02
CA TYR A 267 14.80 13.16 3.50
C TYR A 267 13.37 13.31 4.02
N ASP A 268 13.04 14.42 4.67
CA ASP A 268 11.69 14.76 5.10
C ASP A 268 10.71 14.87 3.91
N THR A 269 11.15 15.48 2.82
CA THR A 269 10.39 15.60 1.57
C THR A 269 10.27 14.25 0.86
N PHE A 270 11.33 13.44 0.85
CA PHE A 270 11.32 12.08 0.31
C PHE A 270 10.30 11.18 1.01
N ILE A 271 10.22 11.25 2.35
CA ILE A 271 9.20 10.54 3.13
C ILE A 271 7.82 11.10 2.81
N LEU A 272 7.64 12.43 2.90
CA LEU A 272 6.35 13.07 2.69
C LEU A 272 5.76 12.73 1.32
N HIS A 273 6.55 12.81 0.25
CA HIS A 273 6.11 12.50 -1.09
C HIS A 273 5.66 11.04 -1.24
N GLN A 274 6.37 10.08 -0.64
CA GLN A 274 5.98 8.66 -0.73
C GLN A 274 4.75 8.32 0.13
N MET A 275 4.58 9.00 1.27
CA MET A 275 3.47 8.74 2.18
C MET A 275 2.18 9.46 1.79
N ALA A 276 2.28 10.67 1.25
CA ALA A 276 1.15 11.58 1.07
C ALA A 276 1.35 12.62 -0.04
N GLY A 277 2.22 12.36 -1.02
CA GLY A 277 2.51 13.31 -2.10
C GLY A 277 1.33 13.65 -3.02
N ASP A 278 0.21 12.92 -2.93
CA ASP A 278 -1.09 13.24 -3.56
C ASP A 278 -2.01 14.09 -2.67
N LEU A 279 -1.71 14.18 -1.37
CA LEU A 279 -2.46 14.94 -0.37
C LEU A 279 -1.78 16.25 0.04
N ILE A 280 -0.56 16.53 -0.43
CA ILE A 280 0.12 17.81 -0.16
C ILE A 280 -0.57 18.97 -0.86
N ASP A 281 -0.35 20.18 -0.35
CA ASP A 281 -0.81 21.41 -1.00
C ASP A 281 -0.21 21.53 -2.40
N GLN A 282 -1.07 21.62 -3.42
CA GLN A 282 -0.69 21.71 -4.84
C GLN A 282 0.19 20.54 -5.32
N PRO A 283 -0.35 19.32 -5.35
CA PRO A 283 0.44 18.14 -5.67
C PRO A 283 0.96 18.18 -7.12
N THR A 284 2.21 17.79 -7.30
CA THR A 284 2.87 17.71 -8.62
C THR A 284 2.74 16.31 -9.21
N GLN A 285 3.14 16.14 -10.47
CA GLN A 285 3.30 14.82 -11.09
C GLN A 285 4.21 13.91 -10.26
N GLN A 286 5.36 14.46 -9.84
CA GLN A 286 6.39 13.68 -9.15
C GLN A 286 5.99 13.35 -7.71
N SER A 287 5.34 14.27 -7.00
CA SER A 287 4.85 13.98 -5.65
C SER A 287 3.73 12.93 -5.68
N ILE A 288 2.81 12.97 -6.65
CA ILE A 288 1.79 11.93 -6.79
C ILE A 288 2.39 10.62 -7.29
N LEU A 289 3.40 10.66 -8.17
CA LEU A 289 4.08 9.44 -8.59
C LEU A 289 4.74 8.73 -7.41
N ALA A 290 5.39 9.48 -6.52
CA ALA A 290 6.05 8.95 -5.34
C ALA A 290 5.12 8.13 -4.43
N THR A 291 3.82 8.46 -4.35
CA THR A 291 2.85 7.71 -3.53
C THR A 291 2.56 6.31 -4.05
N ALA A 292 3.03 5.97 -5.25
CA ALA A 292 3.04 4.59 -5.74
C ALA A 292 3.87 3.63 -4.85
N PHE A 293 4.66 4.14 -3.89
CA PHE A 293 5.23 3.35 -2.79
C PHE A 293 4.19 2.41 -2.14
N HIS A 294 2.96 2.90 -1.93
CA HIS A 294 1.86 2.12 -1.35
C HIS A 294 1.22 1.10 -2.31
N ARG A 295 1.73 1.01 -3.55
CA ARG A 295 1.20 0.18 -4.65
C ARG A 295 2.21 -0.82 -5.19
N ASN A 296 3.45 -0.82 -4.68
CA ASN A 296 4.51 -1.76 -5.04
C ASN A 296 4.25 -3.20 -4.56
N HIS A 297 3.25 -3.40 -3.70
CA HIS A 297 2.91 -4.73 -3.21
C HIS A 297 2.48 -5.67 -4.34
N ARG A 298 2.67 -6.96 -4.10
CA ARG A 298 2.23 -8.01 -5.02
C ARG A 298 0.72 -7.95 -5.23
N GLN A 299 0.26 -8.32 -6.41
CA GLN A 299 -1.18 -8.41 -6.72
C GLN A 299 -1.49 -9.74 -7.40
N THR A 300 -2.71 -10.25 -7.21
CA THR A 300 -3.19 -11.45 -7.91
C THR A 300 -4.13 -11.11 -9.07
N ASN A 301 -4.23 -12.02 -10.03
CA ASN A 301 -5.24 -12.03 -11.10
C ASN A 301 -5.95 -13.38 -11.19
N GLU A 302 -5.85 -14.20 -10.14
CA GLU A 302 -6.47 -15.50 -10.07
C GLU A 302 -8.00 -15.34 -10.05
N GLY A 303 -8.67 -15.93 -11.04
CA GLY A 303 -10.13 -15.87 -11.09
C GLY A 303 -10.72 -16.61 -9.90
N GLY A 304 -11.74 -16.03 -9.25
CA GLY A 304 -12.37 -16.59 -8.04
C GLY A 304 -11.73 -16.10 -6.75
N SER A 305 -10.75 -15.20 -6.84
CA SER A 305 -10.24 -14.43 -5.71
C SER A 305 -11.37 -13.65 -5.05
N VAL A 306 -11.39 -13.62 -3.71
CA VAL A 306 -12.34 -12.80 -2.96
C VAL A 306 -11.77 -11.39 -2.89
N ASN A 307 -12.38 -10.45 -3.61
CA ASN A 307 -11.93 -9.05 -3.68
C ASN A 307 -11.66 -8.45 -2.28
N GLU A 308 -12.54 -8.73 -1.32
CA GLU A 308 -12.43 -8.19 0.04
C GLU A 308 -11.23 -8.75 0.82
N GLU A 309 -10.88 -10.02 0.61
CA GLU A 309 -9.69 -10.63 1.22
C GLU A 309 -8.43 -9.90 0.76
N PHE A 310 -8.26 -9.76 -0.56
CA PHE A 310 -7.06 -9.11 -1.12
C PHE A 310 -7.03 -7.61 -0.80
N ARG A 311 -8.17 -6.93 -0.77
CA ARG A 311 -8.24 -5.54 -0.32
C ARG A 311 -7.74 -5.37 1.12
N VAL A 312 -8.13 -6.27 2.02
CA VAL A 312 -7.67 -6.27 3.42
C VAL A 312 -6.18 -6.62 3.52
N GLU A 313 -5.71 -7.63 2.80
CA GLU A 313 -4.29 -7.99 2.78
C GLU A 313 -3.40 -6.87 2.26
N TYR A 314 -3.82 -6.14 1.22
CA TYR A 314 -3.04 -5.04 0.66
C TYR A 314 -2.96 -3.84 1.62
N ASN A 315 -4.03 -3.58 2.39
CA ASN A 315 -3.98 -2.57 3.45
C ASN A 315 -3.06 -2.99 4.60
N ALA A 316 -3.10 -4.27 4.98
CA ALA A 316 -2.19 -4.81 6.00
C ALA A 316 -0.73 -4.71 5.54
N ASP A 317 -0.48 -4.99 4.27
CA ASP A 317 0.82 -4.89 3.63
C ASP A 317 1.33 -3.43 3.57
N ARG A 318 0.47 -2.46 3.19
CA ARG A 318 0.82 -1.02 3.23
C ARG A 318 1.23 -0.58 4.62
N LEU A 319 0.43 -0.94 5.63
CA LEU A 319 0.70 -0.64 7.03
C LEU A 319 2.04 -1.25 7.48
N LYS A 320 2.24 -2.54 7.20
CA LYS A 320 3.45 -3.27 7.56
C LYS A 320 4.70 -2.57 7.01
N THR A 321 4.70 -2.28 5.71
CA THR A 321 5.89 -1.69 5.09
C THR A 321 6.09 -0.24 5.47
N THR A 322 5.03 0.55 5.71
CA THR A 322 5.22 1.89 6.28
C THR A 322 5.89 1.82 7.66
N ALA A 323 5.43 0.93 8.55
CA ALA A 323 6.02 0.77 9.87
C ALA A 323 7.47 0.29 9.79
N LEU A 324 7.75 -0.68 8.93
CA LEU A 324 9.11 -1.19 8.75
C LEU A 324 10.04 -0.14 8.13
N ALA A 325 9.64 0.48 7.02
CA ALA A 325 10.50 1.38 6.23
C ALA A 325 10.77 2.72 6.92
N PHE A 326 9.77 3.29 7.61
CA PHE A 326 9.86 4.65 8.15
C PHE A 326 9.92 4.71 9.67
N MET A 327 9.42 3.70 10.38
CA MET A 327 9.43 3.66 11.85
C MET A 327 10.45 2.66 12.40
N GLY A 328 10.95 1.73 11.57
CA GLY A 328 11.82 0.63 12.03
C GLY A 328 11.11 -0.34 12.98
N LEU A 329 9.77 -0.45 12.89
CA LEU A 329 8.95 -1.24 13.81
C LEU A 329 8.31 -2.45 13.13
N THR A 330 8.38 -3.62 13.78
CA THR A 330 7.71 -4.86 13.33
C THR A 330 6.28 -4.93 13.85
N ILE A 331 5.38 -4.16 13.25
CA ILE A 331 4.01 -4.01 13.75
C ILE A 331 3.10 -5.24 13.54
N GLU A 332 3.57 -6.24 12.80
CA GLU A 332 2.74 -7.34 12.26
C GLU A 332 2.12 -8.24 13.31
N CYS A 333 2.80 -8.49 14.43
CA CYS A 333 2.24 -9.28 15.53
C CYS A 333 0.94 -8.63 16.07
N ALA A 334 0.89 -7.29 16.04
CA ALA A 334 -0.24 -6.51 16.51
C ALA A 334 -1.53 -6.75 15.70
N ARG A 335 -1.44 -7.44 14.55
CA ARG A 335 -2.61 -7.79 13.73
C ARG A 335 -3.58 -8.69 14.48
N CYS A 336 -3.06 -9.72 15.16
CA CYS A 336 -3.88 -10.78 15.76
C CYS A 336 -4.07 -10.64 17.28
N HIS A 337 -3.09 -10.05 17.96
CA HIS A 337 -3.09 -9.81 19.41
C HIS A 337 -2.26 -8.56 19.72
N ASP A 338 -2.17 -8.09 20.96
CA ASP A 338 -1.25 -7.00 21.30
C ASP A 338 0.20 -7.43 21.04
N HIS A 339 1.04 -6.54 20.51
CA HIS A 339 2.41 -6.89 20.16
C HIS A 339 3.17 -7.45 21.37
N LYS A 340 4.01 -8.47 21.15
CA LYS A 340 4.61 -9.26 22.25
C LYS A 340 5.69 -8.50 23.03
N TYR A 341 6.41 -7.59 22.36
CA TYR A 341 7.59 -6.91 22.94
C TYR A 341 7.43 -5.39 22.92
N ASP A 342 7.08 -4.82 21.77
CA ASP A 342 6.79 -3.40 21.62
C ASP A 342 5.43 -2.97 22.19
N PRO A 343 5.29 -1.72 22.67
CA PRO A 343 4.06 -1.18 23.25
C PRO A 343 3.03 -0.81 22.18
N ILE A 344 2.69 -1.77 21.30
CA ILE A 344 1.72 -1.59 20.22
C ILE A 344 0.52 -2.49 20.48
N SER A 345 -0.63 -1.88 20.76
CA SER A 345 -1.87 -2.64 20.92
C SER A 345 -2.46 -3.05 19.57
N GLN A 346 -3.25 -4.13 19.55
CA GLN A 346 -4.04 -4.51 18.38
C GLN A 346 -5.00 -3.38 17.97
N LYS A 347 -5.52 -2.65 18.95
CA LYS A 347 -6.37 -1.48 18.68
C LYS A 347 -5.63 -0.40 17.89
N ASP A 348 -4.37 -0.14 18.22
CA ASP A 348 -3.55 0.84 17.51
C ASP A 348 -3.13 0.34 16.13
N TYR A 349 -2.90 -0.97 15.96
CA TYR A 349 -2.76 -1.60 14.64
C TYR A 349 -3.96 -1.27 13.73
N TYR A 350 -5.19 -1.54 14.18
CA TYR A 350 -6.37 -1.29 13.35
C TYR A 350 -6.72 0.20 13.19
N ARG A 351 -6.31 1.06 14.13
CA ARG A 351 -6.36 2.52 13.95
C ARG A 351 -5.43 2.98 12.83
N LEU A 352 -4.21 2.45 12.78
CA LEU A 352 -3.28 2.76 11.70
C LEU A 352 -3.76 2.16 10.38
N PHE A 353 -4.34 0.95 10.39
CA PHE A 353 -4.91 0.29 9.22
C PHE A 353 -5.98 1.15 8.55
N ALA A 354 -6.80 1.84 9.36
CA ALA A 354 -7.85 2.71 8.86
C ALA A 354 -7.35 3.86 7.96
N PHE A 355 -6.10 4.33 8.13
CA PHE A 355 -5.51 5.35 7.26
C PHE A 355 -5.31 4.85 5.82
N PHE A 356 -4.97 3.57 5.65
CA PHE A 356 -4.77 2.96 4.33
C PHE A 356 -6.06 2.37 3.74
N ASN A 357 -7.08 2.18 4.58
CA ASN A 357 -8.36 1.58 4.21
C ASN A 357 -9.32 2.56 3.51
N ASN A 358 -8.81 3.33 2.55
CA ASN A 358 -9.54 4.37 1.81
C ASN A 358 -9.32 4.31 0.28
N THR A 359 -8.60 3.30 -0.22
CA THR A 359 -8.35 3.12 -1.65
C THR A 359 -9.49 2.34 -2.31
N ASP A 360 -10.03 2.89 -3.39
CA ASP A 360 -11.09 2.27 -4.18
C ASP A 360 -10.53 1.27 -5.20
N GLU A 361 -10.25 0.06 -4.74
CA GLU A 361 -9.67 -1.03 -5.51
C GLU A 361 -10.36 -2.37 -5.24
N SER A 362 -10.32 -3.27 -6.22
CA SER A 362 -10.79 -4.66 -6.09
C SER A 362 -9.73 -5.62 -5.56
N GLY A 363 -8.51 -5.13 -5.33
CA GLY A 363 -7.38 -5.96 -4.92
C GLY A 363 -6.85 -6.88 -6.01
N LEU A 364 -7.16 -6.62 -7.29
CA LEU A 364 -6.82 -7.54 -8.39
C LEU A 364 -6.33 -6.77 -9.63
N TYR A 365 -5.55 -7.45 -10.46
CA TYR A 365 -5.26 -7.00 -11.83
C TYR A 365 -5.91 -7.90 -12.88
N SER A 366 -6.10 -7.38 -14.09
CA SER A 366 -6.84 -8.12 -15.12
C SER A 366 -5.98 -9.25 -15.70
N HIS A 367 -6.54 -10.46 -15.74
CA HIS A 367 -5.97 -11.57 -16.51
C HIS A 367 -6.28 -11.43 -18.01
N PHE A 368 -7.43 -10.83 -18.33
CA PHE A 368 -8.01 -10.87 -19.67
C PHE A 368 -7.70 -9.64 -20.52
N THR A 369 -7.31 -8.52 -19.90
CA THR A 369 -7.01 -7.26 -20.58
C THR A 369 -5.70 -6.66 -20.08
N ASP A 370 -5.14 -5.72 -20.85
CA ASP A 370 -3.97 -4.92 -20.44
C ASP A 370 -4.39 -3.65 -19.66
N ALA A 371 -5.61 -3.62 -19.11
CA ALA A 371 -6.06 -2.50 -18.31
C ALA A 371 -5.31 -2.48 -16.97
N ILE A 372 -4.75 -1.33 -16.64
CA ILE A 372 -3.97 -1.15 -15.41
C ILE A 372 -4.95 -0.98 -14.22
N PRO A 373 -4.70 -1.64 -13.07
CA PRO A 373 -5.57 -1.53 -11.90
C PRO A 373 -5.69 -0.10 -11.39
N SER A 374 -6.91 0.32 -11.07
CA SER A 374 -7.17 1.64 -10.49
C SER A 374 -6.61 1.79 -9.06
N PRO A 375 -6.30 3.03 -8.61
CA PRO A 375 -6.19 4.25 -9.42
C PRO A 375 -5.01 4.19 -10.40
N THR A 376 -5.15 4.86 -11.55
CA THR A 376 -4.10 4.95 -12.58
C THR A 376 -3.83 6.39 -12.96
N ARG A 377 -2.58 6.69 -13.33
CA ARG A 377 -2.17 8.00 -13.85
C ARG A 377 -1.73 7.90 -15.31
N PHE A 378 -1.85 8.98 -16.04
CA PHE A 378 -1.15 9.13 -17.31
C PHE A 378 0.34 9.33 -17.07
N LEU A 379 1.16 8.58 -17.79
CA LEU A 379 2.60 8.79 -17.88
C LEU A 379 2.86 9.72 -19.06
N TYR A 380 3.21 10.97 -18.77
CA TYR A 380 3.59 11.93 -19.80
C TYR A 380 5.07 11.75 -20.15
N GLN A 381 5.40 11.79 -21.44
CA GLN A 381 6.80 11.68 -21.88
C GLN A 381 7.60 12.95 -21.57
N ASN A 382 6.93 14.10 -21.46
CA ASN A 382 7.54 15.38 -21.12
C ASN A 382 6.47 16.39 -20.64
N THR A 383 6.91 17.53 -20.13
CA THR A 383 6.04 18.63 -19.66
C THR A 383 5.18 19.25 -20.77
N GLY A 384 5.60 19.16 -22.03
CA GLY A 384 4.84 19.63 -23.18
C GLY A 384 3.54 18.84 -23.38
N GLN A 385 3.63 17.50 -23.32
CA GLN A 385 2.47 16.62 -23.45
C GLN A 385 1.48 16.81 -22.29
N GLU A 386 1.98 17.02 -21.07
CA GLU A 386 1.13 17.32 -19.92
C GLU A 386 0.37 18.64 -20.12
N ALA A 387 1.07 19.70 -20.53
CA ALA A 387 0.47 21.00 -20.76
C ALA A 387 -0.58 20.95 -21.88
N GLU A 388 -0.33 20.20 -22.95
CA GLU A 388 -1.28 19.97 -24.03
C GLU A 388 -2.52 19.23 -23.54
N HIS A 389 -2.35 18.13 -22.81
CA HIS A 389 -3.46 17.37 -22.23
C HIS A 389 -4.29 18.24 -21.28
N ARG A 390 -3.64 19.07 -20.45
CA ARG A 390 -4.34 20.02 -19.56
C ARG A 390 -5.18 21.02 -20.34
N ARG A 391 -4.63 21.64 -21.39
CA ARG A 391 -5.36 22.56 -22.27
C ARG A 391 -6.55 21.87 -22.95
N ALA A 392 -6.36 20.64 -23.45
CA ALA A 392 -7.44 19.87 -24.05
C ALA A 392 -8.57 19.58 -23.04
N MET A 393 -8.23 19.21 -21.81
CA MET A 393 -9.21 19.01 -20.74
C MET A 393 -9.95 20.30 -20.34
N GLU A 394 -9.27 21.44 -20.33
CA GLU A 394 -9.90 22.75 -20.11
C GLU A 394 -10.88 23.11 -21.24
N GLN A 395 -10.50 22.84 -22.50
CA GLN A 395 -11.37 23.03 -23.65
C GLN A 395 -12.60 22.13 -23.60
N ILE A 396 -12.43 20.85 -23.25
CA ILE A 396 -13.54 19.91 -23.08
C ILE A 396 -14.52 20.44 -22.02
N ARG A 397 -14.03 20.86 -20.84
CA ARG A 397 -14.89 21.42 -19.78
C ARG A 397 -15.65 22.66 -20.24
N ALA A 398 -15.02 23.54 -21.02
CA ALA A 398 -15.66 24.74 -21.55
C ALA A 398 -16.78 24.38 -22.53
N LEU A 399 -16.53 23.44 -23.44
CA LEU A 399 -17.51 22.95 -24.42
C LEU A 399 -18.66 22.18 -23.74
N GLU A 400 -18.39 21.36 -22.73
CA GLU A 400 -19.41 20.68 -21.93
C GLU A 400 -20.32 21.68 -21.20
N ALA A 401 -19.75 22.76 -20.64
CA ALA A 401 -20.51 23.82 -20.01
C ALA A 401 -21.40 24.56 -21.02
N GLU A 402 -20.87 24.87 -22.22
CA GLU A 402 -21.63 25.47 -23.31
C GLU A 402 -22.78 24.56 -23.78
N GLU A 403 -22.50 23.28 -24.02
CA GLU A 403 -23.51 22.29 -24.39
C GLU A 403 -24.62 22.19 -23.34
N SER A 404 -24.26 22.15 -22.05
CA SER A 404 -25.23 22.11 -20.96
C SER A 404 -26.13 23.34 -20.94
N MET A 405 -25.58 24.54 -21.19
CA MET A 405 -26.37 25.77 -21.28
C MET A 405 -27.31 25.75 -22.50
N LEU A 406 -26.82 25.30 -23.65
CA LEU A 406 -27.63 25.16 -24.87
C LEU A 406 -28.78 24.18 -24.64
N ARG A 407 -28.51 22.98 -24.10
CA ARG A 407 -29.54 21.99 -23.76
C ARG A 407 -30.59 22.56 -22.81
N ALA A 408 -30.17 23.28 -21.76
CA ALA A 408 -31.10 23.89 -20.81
C ALA A 408 -31.99 24.95 -21.48
N SER A 409 -31.40 25.83 -22.29
CA SER A 409 -32.13 26.87 -23.03
C SER A 409 -33.09 26.32 -24.09
N ALA A 410 -32.81 25.14 -24.64
CA ALA A 410 -33.64 24.50 -25.67
C ALA A 410 -34.90 23.81 -25.10
N ARG A 411 -34.94 23.49 -23.80
CA ARG A 411 -36.07 22.74 -23.19
C ARG A 411 -37.40 23.46 -23.28
N GLU A 412 -37.44 24.74 -22.91
CA GLU A 412 -38.69 25.52 -22.93
C GLU A 412 -39.19 25.78 -24.37
N PRO A 413 -38.35 26.24 -25.33
CA PRO A 413 -38.73 26.32 -26.74
C PRO A 413 -39.22 24.99 -27.31
N PHE A 414 -38.55 23.88 -26.99
CA PHE A 414 -38.97 22.54 -27.43
C PHE A 414 -40.32 22.15 -26.84
N ALA A 415 -40.56 22.37 -25.55
CA ALA A 415 -41.83 22.08 -24.91
C ALA A 415 -42.98 22.90 -25.53
N LEU A 416 -42.74 24.19 -25.81
CA LEU A 416 -43.70 25.06 -26.50
C LEU A 416 -43.98 24.57 -27.92
N TRP A 417 -42.94 24.19 -28.67
CA TRP A 417 -43.09 23.58 -30.00
C TRP A 417 -43.91 22.29 -29.95
N LEU A 418 -43.62 21.40 -29.00
CA LEU A 418 -44.30 20.11 -28.83
C LEU A 418 -45.79 20.26 -28.44
N GLN A 419 -46.13 21.31 -27.67
CA GLN A 419 -47.52 21.63 -27.32
C GLN A 419 -48.30 22.18 -28.52
N ASN A 420 -47.66 23.03 -29.33
CA ASN A 420 -48.31 23.76 -30.42
C ASN A 420 -48.27 23.04 -31.77
N THR A 421 -47.51 21.96 -31.91
CA THR A 421 -47.47 21.18 -33.15
C THR A 421 -48.77 20.40 -33.36
N THR A 422 -49.38 20.58 -34.53
CA THR A 422 -50.60 19.87 -34.98
C THR A 422 -50.28 18.58 -35.74
N GLU A 423 -49.03 18.38 -36.16
CA GLU A 423 -48.55 17.19 -36.88
C GLU A 423 -47.85 16.23 -35.89
N LYS A 424 -48.62 15.63 -34.97
CA LYS A 424 -48.08 14.63 -34.02
C LYS A 424 -48.02 13.22 -34.60
N GLU A 425 -48.85 12.94 -35.62
CA GLU A 425 -49.12 11.56 -36.06
C GLU A 425 -48.08 10.99 -37.05
N ASP A 426 -47.26 11.84 -37.69
CA ASP A 426 -46.31 11.41 -38.74
C ASP A 426 -44.82 11.56 -38.37
N PHE A 427 -44.48 11.91 -37.12
CA PHE A 427 -43.08 11.97 -36.68
C PHE A 427 -42.53 10.55 -36.42
N ILE A 428 -42.34 9.78 -37.49
CA ILE A 428 -41.52 8.58 -37.45
C ILE A 428 -40.08 9.07 -37.30
N LEU A 429 -39.53 8.98 -36.09
CA LEU A 429 -38.10 9.14 -35.89
C LEU A 429 -37.40 8.23 -36.91
N PRO A 430 -36.46 8.74 -37.72
CA PRO A 430 -35.72 7.92 -38.69
C PRO A 430 -34.69 7.06 -37.95
N LEU A 431 -35.17 6.19 -37.05
CA LEU A 431 -34.39 5.23 -36.28
C LEU A 431 -33.81 4.14 -37.17
N ASN A 432 -34.41 3.91 -38.36
CA ASN A 432 -34.02 2.81 -39.24
C ASN A 432 -32.56 2.87 -39.70
N ASN A 433 -31.94 4.05 -39.77
CA ASN A 433 -30.53 4.17 -40.15
C ASN A 433 -29.56 4.13 -38.95
N ALA A 434 -30.07 4.24 -37.71
CA ALA A 434 -29.28 4.24 -36.48
C ALA A 434 -29.39 2.93 -35.68
N LEU A 435 -30.39 2.09 -35.99
CA LEU A 435 -30.60 0.81 -35.32
C LEU A 435 -29.50 -0.17 -35.72
N VAL A 436 -28.74 -0.64 -34.72
CA VAL A 436 -27.65 -1.61 -34.93
C VAL A 436 -28.05 -3.05 -34.60
N GLY A 437 -29.12 -3.24 -33.83
CA GLY A 437 -29.60 -4.56 -33.41
C GLY A 437 -31.11 -4.60 -33.20
N HIS A 438 -31.77 -5.58 -33.81
CA HIS A 438 -33.17 -5.93 -33.57
C HIS A 438 -33.35 -7.44 -33.73
N PHE A 439 -33.69 -8.12 -32.63
CA PHE A 439 -33.85 -9.57 -32.57
C PHE A 439 -35.22 -9.90 -32.01
N ASP A 440 -36.12 -10.39 -32.86
CA ASP A 440 -37.47 -10.85 -32.50
C ASP A 440 -37.52 -12.35 -32.13
N PHE A 441 -36.41 -13.05 -32.36
CA PHE A 441 -36.24 -14.49 -32.19
C PHE A 441 -37.28 -15.35 -32.95
N GLU A 442 -37.84 -14.84 -34.05
CA GLU A 442 -38.79 -15.60 -34.89
C GLU A 442 -38.08 -16.29 -36.06
N THR A 443 -37.19 -15.57 -36.74
CA THR A 443 -36.51 -16.07 -37.94
C THR A 443 -35.14 -16.66 -37.59
N LYS A 444 -35.06 -17.99 -37.54
CA LYS A 444 -33.81 -18.74 -37.32
C LYS A 444 -33.26 -19.31 -38.62
N GLU A 445 -32.03 -18.95 -38.93
CA GLU A 445 -31.24 -19.50 -40.04
C GLU A 445 -30.12 -20.43 -39.53
N GLU A 446 -29.31 -20.99 -40.43
CA GLU A 446 -28.20 -21.90 -40.10
C GLU A 446 -27.23 -21.29 -39.08
N LYS A 447 -26.99 -19.97 -39.16
CA LYS A 447 -26.06 -19.24 -38.30
C LYS A 447 -26.65 -18.77 -36.97
N GLY A 448 -27.98 -18.85 -36.79
CA GLY A 448 -28.67 -18.33 -35.61
C GLY A 448 -29.90 -17.48 -35.96
N TYR A 449 -30.40 -16.70 -35.00
CA TYR A 449 -31.50 -15.77 -35.23
C TYR A 449 -31.03 -14.52 -35.96
N LEU A 450 -31.77 -14.10 -36.99
CA LEU A 450 -31.41 -12.95 -37.83
C LEU A 450 -31.48 -11.63 -37.06
N ASN A 451 -30.51 -10.73 -37.28
CA ASN A 451 -30.61 -9.32 -36.91
C ASN A 451 -31.44 -8.57 -37.97
N LEU A 452 -32.64 -8.12 -37.61
CA LEU A 452 -33.53 -7.39 -38.52
C LEU A 452 -33.04 -5.97 -38.83
N ALA A 453 -32.10 -5.44 -38.04
CA ALA A 453 -31.55 -4.10 -38.23
C ALA A 453 -30.35 -4.07 -39.20
N GLN A 454 -29.56 -5.15 -39.24
CA GLN A 454 -28.35 -5.24 -40.07
C GLN A 454 -28.23 -6.62 -40.69
N ALA A 455 -28.17 -6.67 -42.02
CA ALA A 455 -27.94 -7.90 -42.75
C ALA A 455 -26.63 -8.60 -42.31
N ASP A 456 -26.60 -9.93 -42.43
CA ASP A 456 -25.45 -10.79 -42.12
C ASP A 456 -24.96 -10.80 -40.66
N HIS A 457 -25.74 -10.26 -39.72
CA HIS A 457 -25.50 -10.37 -38.28
C HIS A 457 -26.54 -11.30 -37.64
N TYR A 458 -26.10 -12.16 -36.73
CA TYR A 458 -26.93 -13.21 -36.15
C TYR A 458 -26.70 -13.33 -34.64
N ALA A 459 -27.75 -13.70 -33.91
CA ALA A 459 -27.66 -14.19 -32.55
C ALA A 459 -27.49 -15.72 -32.57
N SER A 460 -26.28 -16.20 -32.27
CA SER A 460 -26.02 -17.63 -32.09
C SER A 460 -26.39 -18.07 -30.67
N LEU A 461 -26.81 -19.32 -30.52
CA LEU A 461 -27.25 -19.87 -29.23
C LEU A 461 -26.19 -20.77 -28.62
N GLY A 462 -25.88 -20.56 -27.34
CA GLY A 462 -25.17 -21.49 -26.48
C GLY A 462 -26.16 -22.38 -25.73
N ASP A 463 -25.94 -23.69 -25.77
CA ASP A 463 -26.75 -24.72 -25.11
C ASP A 463 -28.26 -24.74 -25.42
N GLN A 464 -28.68 -24.02 -26.48
CA GLN A 464 -30.04 -24.02 -27.06
C GLN A 464 -31.15 -23.68 -26.05
N PRO A 465 -31.28 -22.40 -25.62
CA PRO A 465 -32.39 -21.96 -24.76
C PRO A 465 -33.75 -22.25 -25.41
N GLU A 466 -34.75 -22.55 -24.57
CA GLU A 466 -36.09 -22.87 -25.02
C GLU A 466 -36.75 -21.63 -25.65
N SER A 467 -37.36 -21.80 -26.82
CA SER A 467 -38.19 -20.76 -27.44
C SER A 467 -39.58 -20.79 -26.84
N ILE A 468 -40.02 -19.66 -26.30
CA ILE A 468 -41.34 -19.46 -25.68
C ILE A 468 -42.09 -18.32 -26.38
N ASP A 469 -43.39 -18.19 -26.09
CA ASP A 469 -44.17 -17.04 -26.55
C ASP A 469 -43.83 -15.80 -25.72
N GLY A 470 -43.57 -14.69 -26.41
CA GLY A 470 -43.26 -13.38 -25.86
C GLY A 470 -44.31 -12.32 -26.19
N PRO A 471 -44.14 -11.08 -25.71
CA PRO A 471 -45.11 -10.00 -25.92
C PRO A 471 -45.17 -9.52 -27.37
N THR A 472 -44.11 -9.71 -28.15
CA THR A 472 -43.98 -9.25 -29.55
C THR A 472 -43.48 -10.37 -30.47
N GLY A 473 -43.96 -11.60 -30.27
CA GLY A 473 -43.55 -12.77 -31.06
C GLY A 473 -42.96 -13.87 -30.18
N LYS A 474 -41.72 -14.30 -30.49
CA LYS A 474 -40.99 -15.30 -29.70
C LYS A 474 -40.02 -14.66 -28.71
N ALA A 475 -39.69 -15.43 -27.68
CA ALA A 475 -38.64 -15.09 -26.72
C ALA A 475 -37.81 -16.34 -26.39
N LEU A 476 -36.65 -16.12 -25.77
CA LEU A 476 -35.77 -17.20 -25.31
C LEU A 476 -35.85 -17.30 -23.78
N ARG A 477 -36.08 -18.51 -23.27
CA ARG A 477 -36.00 -18.82 -21.84
C ARG A 477 -34.61 -19.33 -21.50
N PHE A 478 -33.94 -18.60 -20.61
CA PHE A 478 -32.64 -18.96 -20.07
C PHE A 478 -32.82 -19.65 -18.71
N ASP A 479 -31.94 -20.62 -18.41
CA ASP A 479 -31.95 -21.44 -17.19
C ASP A 479 -30.69 -21.26 -16.34
N GLY A 480 -29.84 -20.30 -16.71
CA GLY A 480 -28.57 -20.00 -16.05
C GLY A 480 -27.34 -20.66 -16.68
N GLU A 481 -27.50 -21.64 -17.58
CA GLU A 481 -26.40 -22.27 -18.32
C GLU A 481 -26.42 -21.87 -19.81
N ASN A 482 -27.62 -21.64 -20.36
CA ASN A 482 -27.80 -21.30 -21.76
C ASN A 482 -27.54 -19.83 -22.06
N SER A 483 -27.19 -19.49 -23.30
CA SER A 483 -26.87 -18.11 -23.70
C SER A 483 -27.25 -17.78 -25.14
N ALA A 484 -27.30 -16.48 -25.44
CA ALA A 484 -27.32 -15.97 -26.80
C ALA A 484 -26.16 -15.00 -27.02
N SER A 485 -25.46 -15.14 -28.14
CA SER A 485 -24.24 -14.40 -28.45
C SER A 485 -24.38 -13.70 -29.80
N ILE A 486 -24.16 -12.40 -29.83
CA ILE A 486 -24.31 -11.54 -31.01
C ILE A 486 -22.95 -10.89 -31.29
N ALA A 487 -22.30 -11.33 -32.37
CA ALA A 487 -21.00 -10.79 -32.76
C ALA A 487 -21.13 -9.47 -33.53
N LYS A 488 -20.18 -8.55 -33.35
CA LYS A 488 -20.01 -7.31 -34.14
C LYS A 488 -21.20 -6.34 -34.09
N VAL A 489 -21.89 -6.29 -32.97
CA VAL A 489 -23.00 -5.35 -32.74
C VAL A 489 -22.77 -4.69 -31.38
N ALA A 490 -23.13 -3.41 -31.29
CA ALA A 490 -23.05 -2.62 -30.06
C ALA A 490 -21.62 -2.45 -29.50
N ASP A 491 -20.61 -2.39 -30.38
CA ASP A 491 -19.21 -2.08 -30.04
C ASP A 491 -19.02 -0.58 -29.71
N PHE A 492 -19.72 -0.09 -28.68
CA PHE A 492 -19.69 1.31 -28.28
C PHE A 492 -18.45 1.64 -27.46
N ASN A 493 -17.87 2.83 -27.70
CA ASN A 493 -16.85 3.41 -26.85
C ASN A 493 -17.46 4.33 -25.79
N ARG A 494 -16.63 4.77 -24.82
CA ARG A 494 -17.12 5.60 -23.70
C ARG A 494 -17.75 6.93 -24.12
N ASN A 495 -17.47 7.46 -25.31
CA ASN A 495 -17.93 8.78 -25.74
C ASN A 495 -19.09 8.70 -26.76
N GLN A 496 -19.60 7.50 -27.03
CA GLN A 496 -20.72 7.28 -27.94
C GLN A 496 -22.03 7.16 -27.16
N ALA A 497 -23.01 7.98 -27.54
CA ALA A 497 -24.36 7.85 -27.04
C ALA A 497 -25.03 6.60 -27.64
N PHE A 498 -25.80 5.88 -26.83
CA PHE A 498 -26.59 4.75 -27.29
C PHE A 498 -27.83 4.53 -26.42
N SER A 499 -28.74 3.71 -26.89
CA SER A 499 -29.93 3.30 -26.16
C SER A 499 -30.23 1.84 -26.49
N MET A 500 -30.74 1.11 -25.52
CA MET A 500 -31.06 -0.30 -25.65
C MET A 500 -32.35 -0.59 -24.90
N SER A 501 -33.07 -1.61 -25.34
CA SER A 501 -34.27 -2.09 -24.67
C SER A 501 -34.37 -3.60 -24.80
N VAL A 502 -34.85 -4.25 -23.73
CA VAL A 502 -35.16 -5.67 -23.73
C VAL A 502 -36.51 -5.91 -23.08
N SER A 503 -37.33 -6.74 -23.72
CA SER A 503 -38.54 -7.29 -23.10
C SER A 503 -38.18 -8.60 -22.40
N MET A 504 -38.47 -8.69 -21.11
CA MET A 504 -38.11 -9.83 -20.28
C MET A 504 -39.22 -10.23 -19.31
N TRP A 505 -39.18 -11.49 -18.87
CA TRP A 505 -39.99 -12.03 -17.79
C TRP A 505 -39.05 -12.50 -16.69
N ILE A 506 -39.21 -11.97 -15.48
CA ILE A 506 -38.35 -12.31 -14.33
C ILE A 506 -39.13 -13.25 -13.42
N PRO A 507 -38.71 -14.52 -13.25
CA PRO A 507 -39.46 -15.49 -12.44
C PRO A 507 -39.32 -15.25 -10.94
N GLU A 508 -38.16 -14.79 -10.48
CA GLU A 508 -37.86 -14.60 -9.07
C GLU A 508 -36.74 -13.57 -8.86
N VAL A 509 -36.58 -13.13 -7.61
CA VAL A 509 -35.47 -12.26 -7.21
C VAL A 509 -34.27 -13.11 -6.81
N ARG A 510 -33.09 -12.76 -7.33
CA ARG A 510 -31.80 -13.34 -6.97
C ARG A 510 -30.86 -12.24 -6.50
N ASP A 511 -29.78 -12.65 -5.85
CA ASP A 511 -28.68 -11.77 -5.44
C ASP A 511 -28.03 -11.08 -6.65
N ARG A 512 -27.75 -11.83 -7.71
CA ARG A 512 -27.22 -11.30 -8.97
C ARG A 512 -27.63 -12.15 -10.18
N LEU A 513 -28.19 -11.51 -11.20
CA LEU A 513 -28.48 -12.09 -12.52
C LEU A 513 -27.84 -11.24 -13.61
N ILE A 514 -27.27 -11.89 -14.62
CA ILE A 514 -26.72 -11.23 -15.80
C ILE A 514 -27.80 -11.16 -16.88
N VAL A 515 -28.33 -9.98 -17.16
CA VAL A 515 -29.26 -9.82 -18.30
C VAL A 515 -28.47 -9.80 -19.60
N MET A 516 -27.44 -8.96 -19.65
CA MET A 516 -26.57 -8.85 -20.80
C MET A 516 -25.23 -8.25 -20.43
N HIS A 517 -24.24 -8.55 -21.26
CA HIS A 517 -22.94 -7.89 -21.18
C HIS A 517 -22.24 -7.84 -22.53
N HIS A 518 -21.48 -6.79 -22.71
CA HIS A 518 -20.49 -6.64 -23.76
C HIS A 518 -19.18 -6.30 -23.06
N SER A 519 -18.62 -7.30 -22.41
CA SER A 519 -17.48 -7.10 -21.52
C SER A 519 -16.55 -8.30 -21.52
N LYS A 520 -15.28 -8.04 -21.24
CA LYS A 520 -14.29 -9.06 -20.93
C LYS A 520 -14.17 -9.17 -19.42
N ALA A 521 -14.00 -10.40 -18.96
CA ALA A 521 -13.80 -10.74 -17.56
C ALA A 521 -15.03 -10.54 -16.65
N GLY A 522 -14.99 -11.18 -15.48
CA GLY A 522 -15.89 -10.88 -14.37
C GLY A 522 -15.44 -9.64 -13.60
N SER A 523 -16.29 -9.19 -12.67
CA SER A 523 -15.93 -8.13 -11.70
C SER A 523 -14.74 -8.52 -10.81
N ASP A 524 -14.50 -9.82 -10.64
CA ASP A 524 -13.39 -10.45 -9.93
C ASP A 524 -12.13 -10.65 -10.79
N ALA A 525 -12.07 -10.08 -12.00
CA ALA A 525 -10.94 -10.28 -12.91
C ALA A 525 -10.65 -9.04 -13.79
N GLY A 526 -10.95 -7.85 -13.26
CA GLY A 526 -10.74 -6.57 -13.95
C GLY A 526 -11.67 -6.43 -15.16
N SER A 527 -12.98 -6.45 -14.91
CA SER A 527 -14.03 -6.27 -15.93
C SER A 527 -13.76 -5.02 -16.76
N ARG A 528 -13.98 -5.12 -18.07
CA ARG A 528 -13.89 -4.01 -19.03
C ARG A 528 -14.94 -4.16 -20.12
N GLY A 529 -15.68 -3.10 -20.43
CA GLY A 529 -16.82 -3.10 -21.33
C GLY A 529 -18.06 -2.52 -20.64
N TYR A 530 -19.24 -3.03 -20.95
CA TYR A 530 -20.47 -2.63 -20.27
C TYR A 530 -21.38 -3.83 -19.97
N GLU A 531 -22.21 -3.70 -18.94
CA GLU A 531 -23.08 -4.78 -18.47
C GLU A 531 -24.38 -4.24 -17.85
N LEU A 532 -25.45 -5.01 -18.04
CA LEU A 532 -26.75 -4.84 -17.39
C LEU A 532 -26.99 -6.05 -16.49
N LEU A 533 -27.19 -5.79 -15.21
CA LEU A 533 -27.42 -6.80 -14.19
C LEU A 533 -28.76 -6.56 -13.49
N LEU A 534 -29.32 -7.62 -12.89
CA LEU A 534 -30.33 -7.50 -11.85
C LEU A 534 -29.68 -7.87 -10.51
N GLU A 535 -29.60 -6.93 -9.58
CA GLU A 535 -28.98 -7.09 -8.27
C GLU A 535 -30.04 -6.90 -7.19
N ASP A 536 -30.37 -7.95 -6.44
CA ASP A 536 -31.48 -7.98 -5.48
C ASP A 536 -32.81 -7.45 -6.04
N GLY A 537 -33.08 -7.75 -7.32
CA GLY A 537 -34.27 -7.33 -8.06
C GLY A 537 -34.22 -5.91 -8.63
N HIS A 538 -33.12 -5.18 -8.46
CA HIS A 538 -32.93 -3.85 -9.05
C HIS A 538 -32.13 -3.98 -10.35
N ALA A 539 -32.53 -3.28 -11.41
CA ALA A 539 -31.69 -3.13 -12.59
C ALA A 539 -30.49 -2.24 -12.28
N SER A 540 -29.29 -2.66 -12.70
CA SER A 540 -28.09 -1.82 -12.69
C SER A 540 -27.34 -1.90 -14.01
N PHE A 541 -26.82 -0.77 -14.46
CA PHE A 541 -26.09 -0.64 -15.71
C PHE A 541 -24.75 0.04 -15.46
N ALA A 542 -23.68 -0.54 -16.02
CA ALA A 542 -22.33 -0.07 -15.83
C ALA A 542 -21.55 0.04 -17.15
N LEU A 543 -20.75 1.11 -17.28
CA LEU A 543 -19.67 1.24 -18.25
C LEU A 543 -18.34 1.21 -17.50
N ILE A 544 -17.44 0.31 -17.88
CA ILE A 544 -16.28 -0.09 -17.08
C ILE A 544 -15.02 -0.10 -17.95
N HIS A 545 -14.00 0.70 -17.58
CA HIS A 545 -12.64 0.50 -18.06
C HIS A 545 -11.88 -0.47 -17.15
N PHE A 546 -12.00 -0.26 -15.83
CA PHE A 546 -11.46 -1.14 -14.80
C PHE A 546 -12.29 -0.99 -13.52
N TRP A 547 -12.86 -2.10 -13.04
CA TRP A 547 -13.67 -2.08 -11.81
C TRP A 547 -12.81 -2.13 -10.53
N PRO A 548 -13.11 -1.33 -9.49
CA PRO A 548 -14.19 -0.33 -9.40
C PRO A 548 -13.79 1.10 -9.79
N GLY A 549 -12.50 1.45 -9.76
CA GLY A 549 -12.07 2.86 -9.74
C GLY A 549 -12.11 3.62 -11.07
N ASN A 550 -12.34 2.93 -12.20
CA ASN A 550 -12.51 3.56 -13.52
C ASN A 550 -13.78 3.04 -14.21
N ALA A 551 -14.93 3.45 -13.66
CA ALA A 551 -16.25 3.02 -14.08
C ALA A 551 -17.32 4.08 -13.74
N ILE A 552 -18.45 3.98 -14.43
CA ILE A 552 -19.71 4.67 -14.10
C ILE A 552 -20.80 3.59 -13.97
N LYS A 553 -21.62 3.67 -12.93
CA LYS A 553 -22.68 2.68 -12.66
C LYS A 553 -23.87 3.36 -12.00
N ILE A 554 -25.06 3.06 -12.52
CA ILE A 554 -26.34 3.43 -11.90
C ILE A 554 -27.15 2.18 -11.53
N ARG A 555 -27.99 2.32 -10.51
CA ARG A 555 -28.94 1.29 -10.07
C ARG A 555 -30.31 1.91 -9.89
N THR A 556 -31.36 1.18 -10.25
CA THR A 556 -32.75 1.58 -9.97
C THR A 556 -33.02 1.61 -8.46
N ARG A 557 -33.81 2.57 -7.98
CA ARG A 557 -34.21 2.64 -6.56
C ARG A 557 -35.30 1.64 -6.20
N GLU A 558 -36.16 1.34 -7.17
CA GLU A 558 -37.25 0.40 -7.02
C GLU A 558 -36.89 -0.94 -7.67
N ARG A 559 -37.38 -2.04 -7.07
CA ARG A 559 -37.26 -3.37 -7.66
C ARG A 559 -38.13 -3.48 -8.90
N LEU A 560 -37.65 -4.22 -9.89
CA LEU A 560 -38.46 -4.60 -11.05
C LEU A 560 -39.58 -5.56 -10.62
N PRO A 561 -40.78 -5.43 -11.21
CA PRO A 561 -41.83 -6.42 -11.03
C PRO A 561 -41.40 -7.80 -11.55
N ILE A 562 -41.86 -8.84 -10.87
CA ILE A 562 -41.64 -10.25 -11.23
C ILE A 562 -42.94 -10.89 -11.72
N GLU A 563 -42.83 -12.08 -12.32
CA GLU A 563 -43.97 -12.89 -12.81
C GLU A 563 -44.89 -12.14 -13.80
N GLN A 564 -44.31 -11.21 -14.57
CA GLN A 564 -44.97 -10.53 -15.67
C GLN A 564 -43.98 -10.09 -16.74
N TRP A 565 -44.47 -9.91 -17.97
CA TRP A 565 -43.68 -9.30 -19.05
C TRP A 565 -43.49 -7.81 -18.79
N LEU A 566 -42.25 -7.35 -18.90
CA LEU A 566 -41.89 -5.94 -18.85
C LEU A 566 -40.90 -5.61 -19.96
N THR A 567 -40.89 -4.34 -20.37
CA THR A 567 -39.85 -3.79 -21.26
C THR A 567 -38.98 -2.84 -20.46
N LEU A 568 -37.72 -3.21 -20.27
CA LEU A 568 -36.72 -2.35 -19.66
C LEU A 568 -35.90 -1.68 -20.76
N GLY A 569 -35.90 -0.35 -20.77
CA GLY A 569 -35.04 0.48 -21.61
C GLY A 569 -33.99 1.21 -20.77
N TRP A 570 -32.82 1.44 -21.35
CA TRP A 570 -31.82 2.32 -20.76
C TRP A 570 -31.09 3.11 -21.85
N THR A 571 -30.59 4.27 -21.45
CA THR A 571 -29.94 5.23 -22.34
C THR A 571 -28.62 5.66 -21.75
N TYR A 572 -27.68 6.00 -22.61
CA TYR A 572 -26.42 6.64 -22.26
C TYR A 572 -26.13 7.76 -23.28
N ASP A 573 -25.77 8.94 -22.79
CA ASP A 573 -25.60 10.14 -23.64
C ASP A 573 -24.17 10.39 -24.15
N GLY A 574 -23.21 9.53 -23.83
CA GLY A 574 -21.81 9.68 -24.25
C GLY A 574 -20.94 10.58 -23.34
N SER A 575 -21.50 11.13 -22.26
CA SER A 575 -20.81 12.10 -21.38
C SER A 575 -19.67 11.54 -20.52
N SER A 576 -19.53 10.22 -20.43
CA SER A 576 -18.69 9.53 -19.44
C SER A 576 -19.06 9.92 -18.00
N ARG A 577 -20.34 10.21 -17.75
CA ARG A 577 -20.90 10.47 -16.41
C ARG A 577 -22.09 9.58 -16.13
N ALA A 578 -22.25 9.19 -14.87
CA ALA A 578 -23.41 8.42 -14.42
C ALA A 578 -24.71 9.21 -14.59
N SER A 579 -24.67 10.55 -14.47
CA SER A 579 -25.83 11.42 -14.73
C SER A 579 -26.32 11.41 -16.18
N GLY A 580 -25.50 10.92 -17.11
CA GLY A 580 -25.85 10.70 -18.52
C GLY A 580 -26.58 9.39 -18.76
N MET A 581 -26.84 8.58 -17.72
CA MET A 581 -27.57 7.33 -17.79
C MET A 581 -29.00 7.45 -17.25
N ALA A 582 -29.92 6.70 -17.83
CA ALA A 582 -31.29 6.61 -17.34
C ALA A 582 -31.89 5.22 -17.61
N PHE A 583 -32.85 4.83 -16.77
CA PHE A 583 -33.69 3.64 -16.95
C PHE A 583 -35.14 4.03 -17.22
N TYR A 584 -35.82 3.18 -18.00
CA TYR A 584 -37.23 3.30 -18.33
C TYR A 584 -37.91 1.94 -18.20
N LEU A 585 -39.01 1.86 -17.46
CA LEU A 585 -39.83 0.66 -17.33
C LEU A 585 -41.15 0.89 -18.08
N ASN A 586 -41.40 0.06 -19.09
CA ASN A 586 -42.58 0.17 -19.97
C ASN A 586 -42.75 1.59 -20.55
N GLY A 587 -41.62 2.22 -20.90
CA GLY A 587 -41.55 3.59 -21.43
C GLY A 587 -41.64 4.71 -20.37
N GLN A 588 -41.84 4.39 -19.09
CA GLN A 588 -41.85 5.39 -18.02
C GLN A 588 -40.47 5.51 -17.37
N PRO A 589 -39.95 6.72 -17.11
CA PRO A 589 -38.65 6.91 -16.46
C PRO A 589 -38.64 6.33 -15.05
N MET A 590 -37.51 5.74 -14.66
CA MET A 590 -37.29 5.22 -13.31
C MET A 590 -36.34 6.11 -12.52
N GLU A 591 -36.55 6.20 -11.20
CA GLU A 591 -35.57 6.80 -10.31
C GLU A 591 -34.36 5.88 -10.12
N VAL A 592 -33.17 6.49 -10.10
CA VAL A 592 -31.90 5.78 -9.98
C VAL A 592 -31.02 6.39 -8.88
N GLU A 593 -30.10 5.58 -8.39
CA GLU A 593 -28.96 6.00 -7.58
C GLU A 593 -27.66 5.82 -8.36
N ILE A 594 -26.71 6.72 -8.12
CA ILE A 594 -25.37 6.65 -8.70
C ILE A 594 -24.50 5.85 -7.73
N GLU A 595 -24.07 4.67 -8.16
CA GLU A 595 -23.12 3.86 -7.39
C GLU A 595 -21.68 4.29 -7.66
N ARG A 596 -21.37 4.68 -8.92
CA ARG A 596 -20.02 5.06 -9.36
C ARG A 596 -20.07 6.15 -10.42
N ASP A 597 -19.13 7.10 -10.35
CA ASP A 597 -19.01 8.19 -11.34
C ASP A 597 -17.54 8.61 -11.60
N SER A 598 -16.71 7.68 -12.11
CA SER A 598 -15.26 7.88 -12.28
C SER A 598 -14.72 7.28 -13.59
N LEU A 599 -15.47 7.37 -14.70
CA LEU A 599 -15.02 6.85 -15.99
C LEU A 599 -14.21 7.91 -16.77
N TYR A 600 -12.91 7.65 -16.96
CA TYR A 600 -12.00 8.56 -17.67
C TYR A 600 -11.16 7.88 -18.76
N ARG A 601 -11.19 6.55 -18.87
CA ARG A 601 -10.57 5.80 -19.96
C ARG A 601 -11.62 4.98 -20.72
N ASP A 602 -11.29 4.62 -21.95
CA ASP A 602 -12.23 3.95 -22.84
C ASP A 602 -12.59 2.53 -22.36
N ILE A 603 -13.88 2.20 -22.42
CA ILE A 603 -14.41 0.88 -22.08
C ILE A 603 -14.12 -0.15 -23.17
N SER A 604 -13.85 0.33 -24.40
CA SER A 604 -13.50 -0.55 -25.52
C SER A 604 -12.21 -1.28 -25.21
N TYR A 605 -12.09 -2.51 -25.68
CA TYR A 605 -10.86 -3.29 -25.63
C TYR A 605 -10.76 -4.03 -26.96
N GLY A 606 -9.61 -3.93 -27.63
CA GLY A 606 -9.45 -4.52 -28.96
C GLY A 606 -9.84 -6.01 -28.98
N GLY A 607 -10.67 -6.42 -29.94
CA GLY A 607 -11.10 -7.80 -30.13
C GLY A 607 -12.55 -7.94 -30.63
N ASN A 608 -12.97 -9.18 -30.91
CA ASN A 608 -14.32 -9.52 -31.37
C ASN A 608 -15.19 -10.02 -30.19
N THR A 609 -15.36 -9.24 -29.12
CA THR A 609 -16.23 -9.73 -28.04
C THR A 609 -17.68 -9.57 -28.45
N PRO A 610 -18.47 -10.64 -28.42
CA PRO A 610 -19.89 -10.52 -28.70
C PRO A 610 -20.62 -9.80 -27.56
N LEU A 611 -21.75 -9.18 -27.91
CA LEU A 611 -22.82 -8.92 -26.97
C LEU A 611 -23.42 -10.27 -26.54
N GLN A 612 -23.42 -10.57 -25.25
CA GLN A 612 -23.97 -11.82 -24.72
C GLN A 612 -25.17 -11.56 -23.81
N LEU A 613 -26.16 -12.44 -23.90
CA LEU A 613 -27.34 -12.47 -23.04
C LEU A 613 -27.27 -13.67 -22.09
N ALA A 614 -27.77 -13.48 -20.87
CA ALA A 614 -28.00 -14.49 -19.81
C ALA A 614 -26.79 -15.20 -19.20
N ALA A 615 -25.68 -15.42 -19.90
CA ALA A 615 -24.55 -16.14 -19.31
C ALA A 615 -23.22 -15.39 -19.38
N ARG A 616 -22.40 -15.59 -18.36
CA ARG A 616 -20.95 -15.36 -18.37
C ARG A 616 -20.29 -16.59 -17.77
N PHE A 617 -19.08 -16.96 -18.20
CA PHE A 617 -18.35 -18.18 -17.77
C PHE A 617 -18.43 -18.55 -16.27
N ARG A 618 -18.63 -17.60 -15.35
CA ARG A 618 -18.81 -17.82 -13.90
C ARG A 618 -20.03 -17.12 -13.29
N GLY A 619 -20.92 -16.58 -14.11
CA GLY A 619 -22.12 -15.86 -13.67
C GLY A 619 -23.37 -16.44 -14.33
N ARG A 620 -24.41 -16.61 -13.53
CA ARG A 620 -25.73 -17.07 -14.00
C ARG A 620 -26.60 -15.87 -14.34
N GLY A 621 -27.55 -16.05 -15.24
CA GLY A 621 -28.54 -15.05 -15.61
C GLY A 621 -29.83 -15.67 -16.10
#